data_AF-A0A6B3GTQ7-F1
#
_entry.id   AF-A0A6B3GTQ7-F1
#
_cell.length_a   1.000
_cell.length_b   1.000
_cell.length_c   1.000
_cell.angle_alpha   90.00
_cell.angle_beta   90.00
_cell.angle_gamma   90.00
#
_symmetry.space_group_name_H-M   'P 1'
#
loop_
_entity.id
_entity.type
_entity.pdbx_description
1 polymer ?
#
loop_
_entity_poly.entity_id
_entity_poly.type
_entity_poly.pdbx_seq_one_letter_code
_entity_poly.pdbx_strand_id
1 'polypeptide(L)'
;GSQGCWEQYASGRALVRYAKQRANATPENAAVLLGLGDGSVDGIEGKHISAAARQGDPVAIDSFRELARWAGAGLADLASLFDPSAFIVGGGVSDEGELVLDPIRKSFRRWLIGGEWRPHAQVL
;
A
#
# COMPACT_ATOMS: atom_id res chain seq x y z
N GLY A 1 -16.64 13.78 4.38
CA GLY A 1 -17.25 14.70 5.36
C GLY A 1 -16.67 14.49 6.75
N SER A 2 -16.53 13.23 7.18
CA SER A 2 -15.88 12.87 8.44
C SER A 2 -14.34 12.90 8.36
N GLN A 3 -13.68 12.76 9.51
CA GLN A 3 -12.21 12.71 9.64
C GLN A 3 -11.76 11.29 10.03
N GLY A 4 -10.54 10.90 9.63
CA GLY A 4 -9.96 9.60 10.02
C GLY A 4 -10.52 8.38 9.28
N CYS A 5 -11.26 8.57 8.17
CA CYS A 5 -11.78 7.45 7.38
C CYS A 5 -10.65 6.56 6.85
N TRP A 6 -10.80 5.24 6.95
CA TRP A 6 -9.77 4.27 6.52
C TRP A 6 -9.33 4.45 5.06
N GLU A 7 -10.24 4.79 4.15
CA GLU A 7 -9.94 5.09 2.74
C GLU A 7 -8.91 6.21 2.55
N GLN A 8 -8.84 7.19 3.48
CA GLN A 8 -7.84 8.25 3.42
C GLN A 8 -6.41 7.71 3.57
N TYR A 9 -6.24 6.52 4.12
CA TYR A 9 -4.96 5.88 4.38
C TYR A 9 -4.70 4.65 3.49
N ALA A 10 -5.74 3.91 3.13
CA ALA A 10 -5.66 2.68 2.34
C ALA A 10 -6.36 2.82 0.98
N SER A 11 -5.86 3.71 0.11
CA SER A 11 -6.40 3.90 -1.24
C SER A 11 -5.33 4.29 -2.26
N GLY A 12 -5.65 4.23 -3.56
CA GLY A 12 -4.74 4.70 -4.62
C GLY A 12 -4.37 6.19 -4.47
N ARG A 13 -5.30 7.04 -3.99
CA ARG A 13 -5.00 8.44 -3.66
C ARG A 13 -4.04 8.57 -2.49
N ALA A 14 -4.18 7.70 -1.47
CA ALA A 14 -3.23 7.64 -0.37
C ALA A 14 -1.84 7.25 -0.86
N LEU A 15 -1.73 6.24 -1.74
CA LEU A 15 -0.46 5.81 -2.35
C LEU A 15 0.25 6.96 -3.08
N VAL A 16 -0.47 7.70 -3.92
CA VAL A 16 0.10 8.87 -4.62
C VAL A 16 0.56 9.93 -3.62
N ARG A 17 -0.23 10.22 -2.59
CA ARG A 17 0.16 11.17 -1.54
C ARG A 17 1.43 10.72 -0.80
N TYR A 18 1.55 9.45 -0.47
CA TYR A 18 2.74 8.88 0.18
C TYR A 18 3.99 9.02 -0.68
N ALA A 19 3.87 8.74 -1.98
CA ALA A 19 4.96 8.87 -2.92
C ALA A 19 5.39 10.34 -3.09
N LYS A 20 4.43 11.26 -3.24
CA LYS A 20 4.72 12.70 -3.34
C LYS A 20 5.42 13.24 -2.10
N GLN A 21 4.93 12.88 -0.90
CA GLN A 21 5.55 13.29 0.36
C GLN A 21 7.00 12.81 0.47
N ARG A 22 7.26 11.55 0.11
CA ARG A 22 8.59 10.95 0.19
C ARG A 22 9.55 11.45 -0.89
N ALA A 23 9.08 11.57 -2.14
CA ALA A 23 9.87 12.14 -3.23
C ALA A 23 10.27 13.60 -2.95
N ASN A 24 9.39 14.37 -2.29
CA ASN A 24 9.71 15.72 -1.84
C ASN A 24 10.74 15.76 -0.69
N ALA A 25 10.72 14.76 0.21
CA ALA A 25 11.62 14.70 1.35
C ALA A 25 13.02 14.18 0.98
N THR A 26 13.09 13.20 0.08
CA THR A 26 14.33 12.51 -0.33
C THR A 26 14.34 12.29 -1.85
N PRO A 27 14.45 13.37 -2.66
CA PRO A 27 14.39 13.28 -4.13
C PRO A 27 15.50 12.41 -4.73
N GLU A 28 16.67 12.33 -4.07
CA GLU A 28 17.78 11.47 -4.47
C GLU A 28 17.43 9.98 -4.48
N ASN A 29 16.46 9.58 -3.66
CA ASN A 29 15.96 8.20 -3.57
C ASN A 29 14.71 7.96 -4.44
N ALA A 30 14.27 8.96 -5.21
CA ALA A 30 13.10 8.90 -6.09
C ALA A 30 13.48 9.09 -7.57
N ALA A 31 14.76 8.91 -7.94
CA ALA A 31 15.24 9.23 -9.28
C ALA A 31 14.50 8.45 -10.39
N VAL A 32 14.21 7.17 -10.17
CA VAL A 32 13.45 6.35 -11.12
C VAL A 32 12.00 6.79 -11.16
N LEU A 33 11.39 6.99 -9.98
CA LEU A 33 10.01 7.46 -9.87
C LEU A 33 9.77 8.80 -10.59
N LEU A 34 10.62 9.79 -10.34
CA LEU A 34 10.53 11.12 -10.96
C LEU A 34 10.80 11.04 -12.47
N GLY A 35 11.77 10.21 -12.88
CA GLY A 35 12.13 10.02 -14.29
C GLY A 35 11.06 9.33 -15.14
N LEU A 36 10.13 8.59 -14.52
CA LEU A 36 8.96 8.02 -15.20
C LEU A 36 7.83 9.03 -15.42
N GLY A 37 7.86 10.19 -14.74
CA GLY A 37 6.94 11.30 -14.92
C GLY A 37 7.54 12.44 -15.74
N ASP A 38 7.27 13.68 -15.35
CA ASP A 38 7.85 14.89 -15.93
C ASP A 38 9.09 15.41 -15.16
N GLY A 39 9.62 14.60 -14.24
CA GLY A 39 10.72 14.98 -13.34
C GLY A 39 10.29 15.78 -12.10
N SER A 40 9.01 16.17 -12.00
CA SER A 40 8.48 16.89 -10.85
C SER A 40 7.74 15.97 -9.87
N VAL A 41 7.65 16.41 -8.61
CA VAL A 41 6.83 15.72 -7.59
C VAL A 41 5.35 15.76 -7.98
N ASP A 42 4.90 16.85 -8.62
CA ASP A 42 3.50 17.01 -8.98
C ASP A 42 3.05 16.08 -10.11
N GLY A 43 3.95 15.73 -11.01
CA GLY A 43 3.75 14.75 -12.09
C GLY A 43 3.73 13.28 -11.64
N ILE A 44 3.84 12.98 -10.35
CA ILE A 44 3.75 11.60 -9.85
C ILE A 44 2.30 11.09 -9.96
N GLU A 45 2.13 10.01 -10.72
CA GLU A 45 0.89 9.26 -10.90
C GLU A 45 1.02 7.82 -10.38
N GLY A 46 -0.10 7.15 -10.12
CA GLY A 46 -0.12 5.77 -9.61
C GLY A 46 0.70 4.78 -10.45
N LYS A 47 0.56 4.85 -11.78
CA LYS A 47 1.30 3.99 -12.72
C LYS A 47 2.82 4.18 -12.64
N HIS A 48 3.29 5.40 -12.35
CA HIS A 48 4.72 5.69 -12.18
C HIS A 48 5.25 5.01 -10.92
N ILE A 49 4.47 5.04 -9.84
CA ILE A 49 4.83 4.40 -8.55
C ILE A 49 4.95 2.89 -8.73
N SER A 50 3.98 2.25 -9.39
CA SER A 50 4.04 0.82 -9.67
C SER A 50 5.27 0.43 -10.49
N ALA A 51 5.51 1.14 -11.60
CA ALA A 51 6.65 0.87 -12.48
C ALA A 51 7.99 1.12 -11.77
N ALA A 52 8.10 2.18 -10.98
CA ALA A 52 9.29 2.50 -10.20
C ALA A 52 9.56 1.45 -9.12
N ALA A 53 8.53 0.98 -8.40
CA ALA A 53 8.69 -0.05 -7.39
C ALA A 53 9.19 -1.38 -7.99
N ARG A 54 8.72 -1.74 -9.19
CA ARG A 54 9.22 -2.90 -9.94
C ARG A 54 10.69 -2.76 -10.35
N GLN A 55 11.16 -1.52 -10.53
CA GLN A 55 12.56 -1.20 -10.83
C GLN A 55 13.43 -1.03 -9.57
N GLY A 56 12.87 -1.21 -8.38
CA GLY A 56 13.62 -1.10 -7.13
C GLY A 56 13.71 0.30 -6.54
N ASP A 57 12.92 1.26 -7.03
CA ASP A 57 12.92 2.64 -6.50
C ASP A 57 12.55 2.65 -5.00
N PRO A 58 13.44 3.14 -4.12
CA PRO A 58 13.21 3.10 -2.68
C PRO A 58 11.95 3.86 -2.24
N VAL A 59 11.67 5.02 -2.84
CA VAL A 59 10.51 5.84 -2.48
C VAL A 59 9.21 5.17 -2.89
N ALA A 60 9.17 4.56 -4.08
CA ALA A 60 8.01 3.83 -4.54
C ALA A 60 7.73 2.59 -3.67
N ILE A 61 8.77 1.81 -3.35
CA ILE A 61 8.67 0.65 -2.46
C ILE A 61 8.15 1.06 -1.08
N ASP A 62 8.68 2.14 -0.50
CA ASP A 62 8.25 2.59 0.82
C ASP A 62 6.82 3.13 0.82
N SER A 63 6.38 3.69 -0.30
CA SER A 63 4.98 4.12 -0.48
C SER A 63 4.02 2.93 -0.48
N PHE A 64 4.37 1.82 -1.11
CA PHE A 64 3.59 0.57 -1.01
C PHE A 64 3.61 -0.01 0.42
N ARG A 65 4.73 0.10 1.14
CA ARG A 65 4.81 -0.32 2.55
C ARG A 65 3.87 0.49 3.44
N GLU A 66 3.79 1.80 3.23
CA GLU A 66 2.87 2.66 3.98
C GLU A 66 1.41 2.32 3.68
N LEU A 67 1.06 2.16 2.40
CA LEU A 67 -0.27 1.69 2.00
C LEU A 67 -0.61 0.35 2.68
N ALA A 68 0.33 -0.60 2.63
CA ALA A 68 0.15 -1.92 3.20
C ALA A 68 0.02 -1.90 4.73
N ARG A 69 0.69 -0.96 5.42
CA ARG A 69 0.54 -0.77 6.87
C ARG A 69 -0.93 -0.56 7.23
N TRP A 70 -1.58 0.40 6.56
CA TRP A 70 -2.97 0.75 6.82
C TRP A 70 -3.96 -0.28 6.32
N ALA A 71 -3.74 -0.84 5.13
CA ALA A 71 -4.59 -1.89 4.59
C ALA A 71 -4.53 -3.15 5.47
N GLY A 72 -3.34 -3.62 5.83
CA GLY A 72 -3.17 -4.81 6.68
C GLY A 72 -3.77 -4.65 8.08
N ALA A 73 -3.62 -3.47 8.71
CA ALA A 73 -4.25 -3.20 10.00
C ALA A 73 -5.78 -3.27 9.91
N GLY A 74 -6.39 -2.60 8.93
CA GLY A 74 -7.84 -2.65 8.77
C GLY A 74 -8.36 -4.05 8.40
N LEU A 75 -7.60 -4.85 7.64
CA LEU A 75 -7.96 -6.26 7.41
C LEU A 75 -7.93 -7.10 8.71
N ALA A 76 -6.99 -6.83 9.63
CA ALA A 76 -6.95 -7.49 10.92
C ALA A 76 -8.15 -7.10 11.81
N ASP A 77 -8.56 -5.84 11.77
CA ASP A 77 -9.77 -5.36 12.45
C ASP A 77 -11.01 -6.06 11.87
N LEU A 78 -11.13 -6.13 10.54
CA LEU A 78 -12.21 -6.86 9.86
C LEU A 78 -12.19 -8.35 10.19
N ALA A 79 -11.03 -8.98 10.32
CA ALA A 79 -10.91 -10.37 10.71
C ALA A 79 -11.37 -10.62 12.15
N SER A 80 -11.32 -9.60 13.01
CA SER A 80 -11.82 -9.67 14.38
C SER A 80 -13.34 -9.49 14.43
N LEU A 81 -13.93 -8.78 13.46
CA LEU A 81 -15.37 -8.57 13.35
C LEU A 81 -16.10 -9.72 12.65
N PHE A 82 -15.49 -10.30 11.62
CA PHE A 82 -16.18 -11.19 10.68
C PHE A 82 -15.57 -12.60 10.57
N ASP A 83 -14.32 -12.79 11.00
CA ASP A 83 -13.56 -14.05 10.87
C ASP A 83 -13.75 -14.79 9.51
N PRO A 84 -13.54 -14.11 8.37
CA PRO A 84 -13.76 -14.74 7.07
C PRO A 84 -12.65 -15.72 6.72
N SER A 85 -12.94 -16.65 5.82
CA SER A 85 -11.92 -17.54 5.24
C SER A 85 -10.94 -16.81 4.33
N ALA A 86 -11.37 -15.73 3.66
CA ALA A 86 -10.54 -14.92 2.77
C ALA A 86 -11.00 -13.46 2.68
N PHE A 87 -10.05 -12.58 2.40
CA PHE A 87 -10.24 -11.21 1.94
C PHE A 87 -9.79 -11.10 0.48
N ILE A 88 -10.61 -10.42 -0.33
CA ILE A 88 -10.32 -10.16 -1.74
C ILE A 88 -10.04 -8.67 -1.91
N VAL A 89 -8.84 -8.29 -2.33
CA VAL A 89 -8.40 -6.91 -2.54
C VAL A 89 -8.61 -6.53 -4.00
N GLY A 90 -9.54 -5.61 -4.25
CA GLY A 90 -9.85 -5.10 -5.59
C GLY A 90 -9.48 -3.63 -5.83
N GLY A 91 -9.96 -3.09 -6.94
CA GLY A 91 -9.73 -1.70 -7.37
C GLY A 91 -8.46 -1.54 -8.23
N GLY A 92 -8.26 -0.39 -8.86
CA GLY A 92 -7.19 -0.25 -9.88
C GLY A 92 -5.74 -0.49 -9.40
N VAL A 93 -5.49 -0.53 -8.08
CA VAL A 93 -4.17 -0.90 -7.54
C VAL A 93 -3.96 -2.43 -7.48
N SER A 94 -5.04 -3.23 -7.47
CA SER A 94 -4.94 -4.69 -7.45
C SER A 94 -4.38 -5.26 -8.75
N ASP A 95 -4.44 -4.49 -9.85
CA ASP A 95 -3.87 -4.87 -11.14
C ASP A 95 -2.34 -5.09 -11.07
N GLU A 96 -1.69 -4.56 -10.02
CA GLU A 96 -0.26 -4.77 -9.77
C GLU A 96 0.07 -6.14 -9.14
N GLY A 97 -0.95 -6.91 -8.74
CA GLY A 97 -0.83 -8.26 -8.20
C GLY A 97 0.03 -8.33 -6.94
N GLU A 98 1.01 -9.24 -6.92
CA GLU A 98 1.85 -9.46 -5.74
C GLU A 98 2.70 -8.25 -5.32
N LEU A 99 2.90 -7.25 -6.20
CA LEU A 99 3.54 -5.99 -5.81
C LEU A 99 2.79 -5.29 -4.67
N VAL A 100 1.45 -5.37 -4.67
CA VAL A 100 0.61 -4.80 -3.62
C VAL A 100 0.14 -5.86 -2.61
N LEU A 101 -0.18 -7.08 -3.07
CA LEU A 101 -0.74 -8.12 -2.20
C LEU A 101 0.27 -8.66 -1.19
N ASP A 102 1.52 -8.91 -1.58
CA ASP A 102 2.53 -9.43 -0.66
C ASP A 102 2.76 -8.51 0.56
N PRO A 103 2.99 -7.18 0.40
CA PRO A 103 3.17 -6.31 1.55
C PRO A 103 1.88 -6.19 2.38
N ILE A 104 0.69 -6.19 1.78
CA ILE A 104 -0.57 -6.20 2.53
C ILE A 104 -0.69 -7.48 3.36
N ARG A 105 -0.44 -8.65 2.78
CA ARG A 105 -0.51 -9.95 3.44
C ARG A 105 0.49 -10.04 4.60
N LYS A 106 1.72 -9.54 4.41
CA LYS A 106 2.72 -9.40 5.49
C LYS A 106 2.25 -8.46 6.59
N SER A 107 1.62 -7.35 6.24
CA SER A 107 1.08 -6.38 7.20
C SER A 107 -0.08 -6.97 8.00
N PHE A 108 -1.05 -7.59 7.33
CA PHE A 108 -2.19 -8.27 7.93
C PHE A 108 -1.76 -9.27 9.00
N ARG A 109 -0.83 -10.18 8.68
CA ARG A 109 -0.31 -11.17 9.64
C ARG A 109 0.34 -10.55 10.87
N ARG A 110 0.97 -9.37 10.74
CA ARG A 110 1.58 -8.66 11.88
C ARG A 110 0.53 -8.03 12.80
N TRP A 111 -0.58 -7.57 12.24
CA TRP A 111 -1.65 -6.92 12.99
C TRP A 111 -2.72 -7.89 13.51
N LEU A 112 -2.75 -9.12 12.99
CA LEU A 112 -3.75 -10.12 13.35
C LEU A 112 -3.67 -10.49 14.84
N ILE A 113 -4.73 -10.15 15.58
CA ILE A 113 -4.87 -10.53 16.99
C ILE A 113 -4.97 -12.04 17.12
N GLY A 114 -4.33 -12.59 18.15
CA GLY A 114 -4.34 -14.03 18.44
C GLY A 114 -3.23 -14.81 17.74
N GLY A 115 -2.51 -14.23 16.78
CA GLY A 115 -1.26 -14.79 16.23
C GLY A 115 -1.37 -16.27 15.85
N GLU A 116 -0.59 -17.11 16.53
CA GLU A 116 -0.54 -18.57 16.34
C GLU A 116 -1.76 -19.33 16.90
N TRP A 117 -2.59 -18.70 17.72
CA TRP A 117 -3.74 -19.30 18.40
C TRP A 117 -5.02 -19.29 17.58
N ARG A 118 -4.97 -18.81 16.33
CA ARG A 118 -6.13 -18.79 15.42
C ARG A 118 -5.74 -19.09 13.97
N PRO A 119 -6.68 -19.59 13.15
CA PRO A 119 -6.51 -19.66 11.71
C PRO A 119 -6.32 -18.27 11.08
N HIS A 120 -5.60 -18.20 9.96
CA HIS A 120 -5.37 -16.96 9.23
C HIS A 120 -6.20 -16.93 7.96
N ALA A 121 -7.00 -15.87 7.80
CA ALA A 121 -7.70 -15.61 6.54
C ALA A 121 -6.69 -15.47 5.39
N GLN A 122 -7.04 -15.98 4.22
CA GLN A 122 -6.26 -15.72 3.01
C GLN A 122 -6.43 -14.26 2.57
N VAL A 123 -5.38 -13.65 2.05
CA VAL A 123 -5.45 -12.32 1.41
C VAL A 123 -5.10 -12.50 -0.05
N LEU A 124 -6.12 -12.33 -0.89
CA LEU A 124 -6.15 -12.60 -2.33
C LEU A 124 -6.35 -11.31 -3.12
#